data_AF-A0A9D5VUC0-F1
#
_entry.id   AF-A0A9D5VUC0-F1
#
_cell.length_a   1.000
_cell.length_b   1.000
_cell.length_c   1.000
_cell.angle_alpha   90.00
_cell.angle_beta   90.00
_cell.angle_gamma   90.00
#
_symmetry.space_group_name_H-M   'P 1'
#
loop_
_entity.id
_entity.type
_entity.pdbx_description
1 polymer ?
#
loop_
_entity_poly.entity_id
_entity_poly.type
_entity_poly.pdbx_seq_one_letter_code
_entity_poly.pdbx_strand_id
1 'polypeptide(L)'
;MINYKSLIKLNLLALIIILFLFLNPKICFTYQIIILKNDSQFITSQSWEKNNQIFFYYFDGIIGIEKGFIKEIKESDLPLKEVNTYKSQEETKNPNDSKKESEQGNKIDTTTYTNKYIALKEKHKDLMKQILEASNKKNWVTKENLKKEVLEVNRQLKELYIDLKNKNNGKLPDGITEF
;
A
#
# COMPACT_ATOMS: atom_id res chain seq x y z
N MET A 1 38.95 50.54 6.95
CA MET A 1 38.16 50.81 5.73
C MET A 1 37.50 49.51 5.29
N ILE A 2 36.17 49.44 5.39
CA ILE A 2 35.40 48.27 4.96
C ILE A 2 35.45 48.23 3.43
N ASN A 3 35.89 47.11 2.83
CA ASN A 3 36.11 47.03 1.39
C ASN A 3 34.78 46.77 0.66
N TYR A 4 34.09 47.86 0.33
CA TYR A 4 32.72 47.88 -0.22
C TYR A 4 32.58 47.02 -1.50
N LYS A 5 33.65 46.89 -2.30
CA LYS A 5 33.67 46.04 -3.50
C LYS A 5 33.57 44.54 -3.19
N SER A 6 34.11 44.09 -2.05
CA SER A 6 34.02 42.69 -1.63
C SER A 6 32.62 42.34 -1.12
N LEU A 7 31.97 43.26 -0.39
CA LEU A 7 30.58 43.12 0.07
C LEU A 7 29.57 43.10 -1.08
N ILE A 8 29.76 43.95 -2.11
CA ILE A 8 28.89 43.97 -3.30
C ILE A 8 29.00 42.64 -4.08
N LYS A 9 30.21 42.08 -4.22
CA LYS A 9 30.40 40.78 -4.90
C LYS A 9 29.76 39.63 -4.12
N LEU A 10 29.82 39.65 -2.79
CA LEU A 10 29.20 38.62 -1.94
C LEU A 10 27.67 38.68 -1.99
N ASN A 11 27.09 39.90 -1.97
CA ASN A 11 25.64 40.09 -2.09
C ASN A 11 25.13 39.76 -3.51
N LEU A 12 25.91 40.08 -4.56
CA LEU A 12 25.56 39.72 -5.93
C LEU A 12 25.59 38.19 -6.12
N LEU A 13 26.59 37.50 -5.55
CA LEU A 13 26.67 36.04 -5.59
C LEU A 13 25.50 35.38 -4.86
N ALA A 14 25.14 35.89 -3.67
CA ALA A 14 23.99 35.41 -2.92
C ALA A 14 22.68 35.58 -3.71
N LEU A 15 22.51 36.73 -4.39
CA LEU A 15 21.32 36.99 -5.21
C LEU A 15 21.22 36.07 -6.43
N ILE A 16 22.35 35.75 -7.07
CA ILE A 16 22.41 34.77 -8.16
C ILE A 16 22.04 33.37 -7.68
N ILE A 17 22.53 32.94 -6.50
CA ILE A 17 22.20 31.64 -5.90
C ILE A 17 20.70 31.57 -5.57
N ILE A 18 20.14 32.62 -4.97
CA ILE A 18 18.72 32.71 -4.65
C ILE A 18 17.88 32.63 -5.94
N LEU A 19 18.24 33.40 -6.96
CA LEU A 19 17.56 33.38 -8.25
C LEU A 19 17.62 31.98 -8.90
N PHE A 20 18.77 31.30 -8.82
CA PHE A 20 18.95 29.95 -9.35
C PHE A 20 18.12 28.90 -8.59
N LEU A 21 17.92 29.08 -7.27
CA LEU A 21 17.03 28.25 -6.46
C LEU A 21 15.55 28.45 -6.84
N PHE A 22 15.12 29.66 -7.19
CA PHE A 22 13.74 29.94 -7.63
C PHE A 22 13.45 29.48 -9.08
N LEU A 23 14.46 29.37 -9.93
CA LEU A 23 14.32 28.97 -11.33
C LEU A 23 14.15 27.45 -11.53
N ASN A 24 14.31 26.64 -10.48
CA ASN A 24 14.15 25.18 -10.54
C ASN A 24 12.98 24.69 -9.67
N PRO A 25 11.71 24.91 -10.06
CA PRO A 25 10.54 24.45 -9.30
C PRO A 25 10.34 22.91 -9.31
N LYS A 26 11.36 22.12 -9.65
CA LYS A 26 11.25 20.65 -9.78
C LYS A 26 11.30 19.88 -8.47
N ILE A 27 11.13 20.55 -7.32
CA ILE A 27 10.84 19.89 -6.05
C ILE A 27 9.31 19.81 -5.89
N CYS A 28 8.62 19.29 -6.92
CA CYS A 28 7.26 18.84 -6.74
C CYS A 28 7.33 17.41 -6.19
N PHE A 29 6.66 17.18 -5.06
CA PHE A 29 6.44 15.84 -4.52
C PHE A 29 5.59 15.06 -5.52
N THR A 30 6.23 14.40 -6.50
CA THR A 30 5.54 13.51 -7.42
C THR A 30 5.38 12.15 -6.76
N TYR A 31 4.18 11.57 -6.87
CA TYR A 31 3.97 10.19 -6.48
C TYR A 31 4.42 9.29 -7.62
N GLN A 32 4.88 8.10 -7.29
CA GLN A 32 5.25 7.07 -8.25
C GLN A 32 4.27 5.92 -8.15
N ILE A 33 3.80 5.43 -9.29
CA ILE A 33 2.98 4.23 -9.42
C ILE A 33 3.87 3.12 -9.94
N ILE A 34 4.17 2.14 -9.11
CA ILE A 34 4.90 0.93 -9.47
C ILE A 34 3.88 -0.11 -9.93
N ILE A 35 3.97 -0.49 -11.20
CA ILE A 35 3.10 -1.48 -11.83
C ILE A 35 3.89 -2.78 -11.98
N LEU A 36 3.35 -3.86 -11.43
CA LEU A 36 3.92 -5.21 -11.55
C LEU A 36 3.44 -5.91 -12.83
N LYS A 37 4.12 -7.00 -13.20
CA LYS A 37 3.75 -7.83 -14.37
C LYS A 37 2.37 -8.47 -14.27
N ASN A 38 1.85 -8.67 -13.05
CA ASN A 38 0.49 -9.13 -12.77
C ASN A 38 -0.53 -7.96 -12.70
N ASP A 39 -0.16 -6.77 -13.20
CA ASP A 39 -0.95 -5.54 -13.18
C ASP A 39 -1.31 -5.00 -11.77
N SER A 40 -0.72 -5.54 -10.70
CA SER A 40 -0.80 -4.96 -9.36
C SER A 40 -0.07 -3.62 -9.29
N GLN A 41 -0.62 -2.67 -8.52
CA GLN A 41 -0.13 -1.28 -8.49
C GLN A 41 0.19 -0.84 -7.06
N PHE A 42 1.33 -0.18 -6.89
CA PHE A 42 1.72 0.45 -5.64
C PHE A 42 1.94 1.94 -5.85
N ILE A 43 1.30 2.77 -5.02
CA ILE A 43 1.53 4.22 -5.02
C ILE A 43 2.53 4.51 -3.90
N THR A 44 3.61 5.20 -4.24
CA THR A 44 4.67 5.56 -3.29
C THR A 44 5.15 6.99 -3.51
N SER A 45 5.66 7.65 -2.49
CA SER A 45 6.32 8.94 -2.64
C SER A 45 7.72 8.81 -3.24
N GLN A 46 8.38 7.67 -3.03
CA GLN A 46 9.75 7.45 -3.47
C GLN A 46 10.04 5.97 -3.65
N SER A 47 10.73 5.65 -4.74
CA SER A 47 11.37 4.36 -4.95
C SER A 47 12.88 4.52 -5.19
N TRP A 48 13.65 3.50 -4.86
CA TRP A 48 15.08 3.43 -5.13
C TRP A 48 15.50 2.00 -5.47
N GLU A 49 16.55 1.87 -6.25
CA GLU A 49 17.07 0.57 -6.64
C GLU A 49 18.26 0.17 -5.77
N LYS A 50 18.30 -1.10 -5.35
CA LYS A 50 19.47 -1.71 -4.69
C LYS A 50 19.49 -3.21 -4.98
N ASN A 51 20.66 -3.75 -5.36
CA ASN A 51 20.87 -5.19 -5.54
C ASN A 51 19.81 -5.87 -6.44
N ASN A 52 19.49 -5.28 -7.59
CA ASN A 52 18.47 -5.78 -8.54
C ASN A 52 17.02 -5.82 -7.98
N GLN A 53 16.79 -5.15 -6.86
CA GLN A 53 15.47 -4.95 -6.26
C GLN A 53 15.12 -3.46 -6.27
N ILE A 54 13.85 -3.16 -6.47
CA ILE A 54 13.30 -1.82 -6.27
C ILE A 54 12.64 -1.80 -4.90
N PHE A 55 13.11 -0.87 -4.09
CA PHE A 55 12.60 -0.57 -2.76
C PHE A 55 11.72 0.67 -2.83
N PHE A 56 10.64 0.68 -2.07
CA PHE A 56 9.75 1.83 -1.99
C PHE A 56 9.01 1.88 -0.65
N TYR A 57 8.55 3.07 -0.31
CA TYR A 57 7.69 3.26 0.87
C TYR A 57 6.29 2.77 0.57
N TYR A 58 5.77 1.90 1.43
CA TYR A 58 4.39 1.45 1.38
C TYR A 58 3.84 1.40 2.80
N PHE A 59 2.70 2.06 3.00
CA PHE A 59 2.20 2.42 4.33
C PHE A 59 3.27 3.15 5.17
N ASP A 60 3.88 2.45 6.12
CA ASP A 60 4.84 2.97 7.11
C ASP A 60 6.13 2.13 7.14
N GLY A 61 6.41 1.40 6.06
CA GLY A 61 7.54 0.49 5.91
C GLY A 61 8.18 0.54 4.53
N ILE A 62 9.23 -0.26 4.36
CA ILE A 62 9.98 -0.37 3.11
C ILE A 62 9.75 -1.77 2.56
N ILE A 63 9.25 -1.87 1.33
CA ILE A 63 9.11 -3.14 0.61
C ILE A 63 10.15 -3.16 -0.50
N GLY A 64 10.82 -4.30 -0.68
CA GLY A 64 11.71 -4.58 -1.81
C GLY A 64 11.10 -5.62 -2.73
N ILE A 65 11.04 -5.33 -4.03
CA ILE A 65 10.54 -6.23 -5.08
C ILE A 65 11.64 -6.42 -6.13
N GLU A 66 11.87 -7.65 -6.61
CA GLU A 66 12.84 -7.86 -7.68
C GLU A 66 12.38 -7.19 -8.98
N LYS A 67 13.32 -6.57 -9.69
CA LYS A 67 13.05 -5.91 -10.99
C LYS A 67 12.35 -6.83 -11.99
N GLY A 68 12.62 -8.14 -11.93
CA GLY A 68 12.00 -9.14 -12.80
C GLY A 68 10.47 -9.19 -12.70
N PHE A 69 9.87 -8.74 -11.60
CA PHE A 69 8.42 -8.69 -11.41
C PHE A 69 7.80 -7.34 -11.75
N ILE A 70 8.62 -6.31 -12.02
CA ILE A 70 8.15 -4.96 -12.30
C ILE A 70 7.93 -4.81 -13.81
N LYS A 71 6.76 -4.28 -14.17
CA LYS A 71 6.38 -3.99 -15.55
C LYS A 71 6.75 -2.56 -15.91
N GLU A 72 6.38 -1.60 -15.06
CA GLU A 72 6.56 -0.16 -15.34
C GLU A 72 6.52 0.66 -14.04
N ILE A 73 7.19 1.82 -14.02
CA ILE A 73 7.04 2.84 -12.96
C ILE A 73 6.62 4.14 -13.63
N LYS A 74 5.51 4.73 -13.17
CA LYS A 74 4.96 5.99 -13.69
C LYS A 74 4.99 7.09 -12.65
N GLU A 75 5.23 8.31 -13.08
CA GLU A 75 5.01 9.50 -12.23
C GLU A 75 3.52 9.87 -12.24
N SER A 76 3.02 10.31 -11.09
CA SER A 76 1.63 10.73 -10.90
C SER A 76 1.55 11.96 -10.00
N ASP A 77 0.77 12.94 -10.44
CA ASP A 77 0.49 14.17 -9.69
C ASP A 77 -0.71 14.01 -8.73
N LEU A 78 -1.32 12.81 -8.66
CA LEU A 78 -2.53 12.58 -7.89
C LEU A 78 -2.19 12.39 -6.39
N PRO A 79 -2.84 13.13 -5.48
CA PRO A 79 -2.67 12.91 -4.04
C PRO A 79 -3.22 11.54 -3.64
N LEU A 80 -2.58 10.92 -2.64
CA LEU A 80 -2.96 9.66 -1.97
C LEU A 80 -4.48 9.54 -1.78
N LYS A 81 -5.18 9.02 -2.77
CA LYS A 81 -6.45 8.36 -2.59
C LYS A 81 -6.05 6.89 -2.50
N GLU A 82 -6.40 6.22 -1.41
CA GLU A 82 -6.28 4.76 -1.27
C GLU A 82 -7.13 4.11 -2.36
N VAL A 83 -6.56 4.01 -3.55
CA VAL A 83 -7.16 3.33 -4.68
C VAL A 83 -6.78 1.87 -4.50
N ASN A 84 -7.59 1.16 -3.72
CA ASN A 84 -7.66 -0.29 -3.71
C ASN A 84 -8.14 -0.81 -5.08
N THR A 85 -7.42 -0.50 -6.15
CA THR A 85 -7.69 -1.07 -7.47
C THR A 85 -6.79 -2.27 -7.65
N TYR A 86 -7.18 -3.37 -7.00
CA TYR A 86 -6.96 -4.67 -7.58
C TYR A 86 -7.78 -4.70 -8.88
N LYS A 87 -7.12 -4.47 -10.01
CA LYS A 87 -7.66 -4.90 -11.30
C LYS A 87 -7.63 -6.43 -11.27
N SER A 88 -8.74 -7.02 -10.80
CA SER A 88 -9.06 -8.42 -11.05
C SER A 88 -8.94 -8.64 -12.55
N GLN A 89 -8.00 -9.49 -12.95
CA GLN A 89 -7.92 -9.94 -14.33
C GLN A 89 -9.22 -10.68 -14.62
N GLU A 90 -10.02 -10.11 -15.52
CA GLU A 90 -11.10 -10.80 -16.19
C GLU A 90 -10.53 -12.07 -16.83
N GLU A 91 -10.89 -13.22 -16.26
CA GLU A 91 -10.80 -14.48 -16.97
C GLU A 91 -11.62 -14.37 -18.26
N THR A 92 -10.95 -14.74 -19.34
CA THR A 92 -11.43 -14.73 -20.71
C THR A 92 -12.71 -15.55 -20.78
N LYS A 93 -13.84 -14.88 -21.05
CA LYS A 93 -15.12 -15.54 -21.36
C LYS A 93 -14.94 -16.45 -22.56
N ASN A 94 -15.11 -17.76 -22.36
CA ASN A 94 -15.52 -18.67 -23.42
C ASN A 94 -17.02 -18.98 -23.22
N PRO A 95 -17.93 -18.51 -24.10
CA PRO A 95 -19.35 -18.74 -23.95
C PRO A 95 -19.78 -19.97 -24.75
N ASN A 96 -19.86 -21.13 -24.10
CA ASN A 96 -20.80 -22.21 -24.42
C ASN A 96 -20.64 -23.33 -23.39
N ASP A 97 -21.56 -23.44 -22.43
CA ASP A 97 -22.67 -24.39 -22.52
C ASP A 97 -23.45 -24.48 -21.19
N SER A 98 -24.72 -24.10 -21.28
CA SER A 98 -25.87 -24.87 -20.80
C SER A 98 -25.85 -25.48 -19.37
N LYS A 99 -26.43 -24.70 -18.44
CA LYS A 99 -27.58 -25.06 -17.59
C LYS A 99 -27.66 -26.52 -17.09
N LYS A 100 -27.46 -26.74 -15.78
CA LYS A 100 -28.33 -27.59 -14.95
C LYS A 100 -28.17 -27.33 -13.46
N GLU A 101 -29.31 -26.98 -12.86
CA GLU A 101 -29.72 -27.16 -11.48
C GLU A 101 -29.12 -28.41 -10.82
N SER A 102 -28.49 -28.25 -9.66
CA SER A 102 -28.80 -29.09 -8.50
C SER A 102 -28.56 -28.27 -7.25
N GLU A 103 -29.65 -27.96 -6.57
CA GLU A 103 -29.65 -27.66 -5.14
C GLU A 103 -29.13 -28.88 -4.37
N GLN A 104 -28.70 -28.61 -3.13
CA GLN A 104 -28.34 -29.58 -2.10
C GLN A 104 -26.87 -30.00 -2.03
N GLY A 105 -26.08 -29.10 -1.44
CA GLY A 105 -24.77 -29.41 -0.88
C GLY A 105 -24.47 -28.52 0.32
N ASN A 106 -24.81 -29.02 1.51
CA ASN A 106 -24.37 -28.58 2.84
C ASN A 106 -24.10 -27.06 2.99
N LYS A 107 -25.11 -26.30 3.46
CA LYS A 107 -24.88 -24.95 4.04
C LYS A 107 -24.00 -25.13 5.27
N ILE A 108 -22.68 -25.08 5.08
CA ILE A 108 -21.73 -24.94 6.17
C ILE A 108 -22.15 -23.67 6.91
N ASP A 109 -22.27 -23.75 8.24
CA ASP A 109 -22.55 -22.60 9.08
C ASP A 109 -21.36 -21.63 9.05
N THR A 110 -21.30 -20.82 8.00
CA THR A 110 -20.26 -19.82 7.77
C THR A 110 -20.42 -18.62 8.69
N THR A 111 -21.53 -18.50 9.44
CA THR A 111 -21.79 -17.34 10.31
C THR A 111 -20.69 -17.16 11.35
N THR A 112 -20.19 -18.25 11.94
CA THR A 112 -19.10 -18.21 12.92
C THR A 112 -17.80 -17.69 12.30
N TYR A 113 -17.48 -18.09 11.07
CA TYR A 113 -16.28 -17.65 10.36
C TYR A 113 -16.39 -16.20 9.89
N THR A 114 -17.55 -15.81 9.37
CA THR A 114 -17.84 -14.42 8.97
C THR A 114 -17.77 -13.49 10.18
N ASN A 115 -18.35 -13.87 11.32
CA ASN A 115 -18.26 -13.10 12.56
C ASN A 115 -16.81 -12.96 13.04
N LYS A 116 -16.02 -14.04 12.97
CA LYS A 116 -14.59 -13.99 13.32
C LYS A 116 -13.80 -13.09 12.38
N TYR A 117 -14.09 -13.11 11.08
CA TYR A 117 -13.46 -12.25 10.08
C TYR A 117 -13.78 -10.76 10.35
N ILE A 118 -15.04 -10.44 10.57
CA ILE A 118 -15.49 -9.08 10.90
C ILE A 118 -14.81 -8.59 12.19
N ALA A 119 -14.78 -9.42 13.24
CA ALA A 119 -14.13 -9.08 14.50
C ALA A 119 -12.63 -8.82 14.33
N LEU A 120 -11.93 -9.63 13.53
CA LEU A 120 -10.51 -9.42 13.23
C LEU A 120 -10.28 -8.16 12.40
N LYS A 121 -11.17 -7.84 11.46
CA LYS A 121 -11.09 -6.63 10.63
C LYS A 121 -11.31 -5.35 11.45
N GLU A 122 -12.27 -5.35 12.37
CA GLU A 122 -12.46 -4.24 13.31
C GLU A 122 -11.27 -4.13 14.27
N LYS A 123 -10.75 -5.26 14.79
CA LYS A 123 -9.54 -5.24 15.62
C LYS A 123 -8.34 -4.66 14.87
N HIS A 124 -8.14 -5.02 13.60
CA HIS A 124 -7.08 -4.47 12.76
C HIS A 124 -7.20 -2.94 12.65
N LYS A 125 -8.40 -2.44 12.36
CA LYS A 125 -8.70 -1.01 12.25
C LYS A 125 -8.43 -0.28 13.57
N ASP A 126 -8.83 -0.84 14.70
CA ASP A 126 -8.59 -0.26 16.02
C ASP A 126 -7.09 -0.22 16.38
N LEU A 127 -6.34 -1.28 16.07
CA LEU A 127 -4.89 -1.30 16.27
C LEU A 127 -4.20 -0.23 15.42
N MET A 128 -4.64 -0.04 14.17
CA MET A 128 -4.09 1.03 13.31
C MET A 128 -4.35 2.42 13.88
N LYS A 129 -5.55 2.66 14.43
CA LYS A 129 -5.85 3.91 15.14
C LYS A 129 -4.95 4.12 16.36
N GLN A 130 -4.72 3.07 17.15
CA GLN A 130 -3.83 3.13 18.31
C GLN A 130 -2.37 3.37 17.92
N ILE A 131 -1.92 2.81 16.78
CA ILE A 131 -0.57 3.07 16.22
C ILE A 131 -0.43 4.55 15.87
N LEU A 132 -1.44 5.15 15.24
CA LEU A 132 -1.45 6.59 14.93
C LEU A 132 -1.39 7.44 16.20
N GLU A 133 -2.17 7.10 17.22
CA GLU A 133 -2.14 7.79 18.51
C GLU A 133 -0.77 7.65 19.23
N ALA A 134 -0.19 6.45 19.23
CA ALA A 134 1.13 6.19 19.79
C ALA A 134 2.24 6.95 19.04
N SER A 135 2.12 7.05 17.71
CA SER A 135 3.02 7.83 16.86
C SER A 135 2.94 9.32 17.18
N ASN A 136 1.73 9.87 17.34
CA ASN A 136 1.52 11.26 17.74
C ASN A 136 2.08 11.56 19.14
N LYS A 137 1.99 10.59 20.07
CA LYS A 137 2.56 10.68 21.41
C LYS A 137 4.07 10.35 21.47
N LYS A 138 4.72 10.04 20.35
CA LYS A 138 6.12 9.58 20.25
C LYS A 138 6.45 8.39 21.17
N ASN A 139 5.47 7.54 21.45
CA ASN A 139 5.64 6.35 22.28
C ASN A 139 6.03 5.15 21.40
N TRP A 140 7.33 5.02 21.15
CA TRP A 140 7.89 4.01 20.26
C TRP A 140 7.70 2.57 20.76
N VAL A 141 7.78 2.35 22.07
CA VAL A 141 7.61 1.01 22.67
C VAL A 141 6.17 0.52 22.45
N THR A 142 5.18 1.38 22.70
CA THR A 142 3.78 1.06 22.42
C THR A 142 3.53 0.88 20.93
N LYS A 143 4.10 1.75 20.07
CA LYS A 143 3.99 1.60 18.60
C LYS A 143 4.51 0.23 18.13
N GLU A 144 5.66 -0.20 18.63
CA GLU A 144 6.28 -1.47 18.22
C GLU A 144 5.48 -2.69 18.68
N ASN A 145 4.94 -2.66 19.90
CA ASN A 145 4.07 -3.74 20.38
C ASN A 145 2.78 -3.83 19.57
N LEU A 146 2.14 -2.69 19.28
CA LEU A 146 0.93 -2.65 18.44
C LEU A 146 1.19 -3.15 17.02
N LYS A 147 2.37 -2.88 16.44
CA LYS A 147 2.76 -3.44 15.13
C LYS A 147 2.82 -4.97 15.15
N LYS A 148 3.37 -5.57 16.21
CA LYS A 148 3.39 -7.03 16.36
C LYS A 148 1.97 -7.60 16.44
N GLU A 149 1.07 -6.92 17.13
CA GLU A 149 -0.34 -7.30 17.18
C GLU A 149 -1.03 -7.20 15.82
N VAL A 150 -0.74 -6.16 15.02
CA VAL A 150 -1.24 -6.04 13.64
C VAL A 150 -0.75 -7.19 12.77
N LEU A 151 0.54 -7.56 12.86
CA LEU A 151 1.09 -8.69 12.11
C LEU A 151 0.37 -10.00 12.47
N GLU A 152 0.09 -10.20 13.75
CA GLU A 152 -0.64 -11.39 14.23
C GLU A 152 -2.09 -11.40 13.75
N VAL A 153 -2.79 -10.26 13.78
CA VAL A 153 -4.15 -10.14 13.23
C VAL A 153 -4.17 -10.41 11.72
N ASN A 154 -3.18 -9.91 10.97
CA ASN A 154 -3.06 -10.16 9.54
C ASN A 154 -2.80 -11.64 9.23
N ARG A 155 -1.97 -12.32 10.03
CA ARG A 155 -1.78 -13.77 9.96
C ARG A 155 -3.12 -14.51 10.15
N GLN A 156 -3.88 -14.14 11.18
CA GLN A 156 -5.17 -14.76 11.48
C GLN A 156 -6.22 -14.50 10.39
N LEU A 157 -6.26 -13.28 9.81
CA LEU A 157 -7.14 -12.96 8.69
C LEU A 157 -6.81 -13.81 7.45
N LYS A 158 -5.52 -13.96 7.13
CA LYS A 158 -5.08 -14.78 6.00
C LYS A 158 -5.41 -16.26 6.18
N GLU A 159 -5.15 -16.81 7.36
CA GLU A 159 -5.49 -18.20 7.69
C GLU A 159 -7.00 -18.45 7.59
N LEU A 160 -7.80 -17.54 8.15
CA LEU A 160 -9.25 -17.63 8.09
C LEU A 160 -9.78 -17.54 6.65
N TYR A 161 -9.19 -16.67 5.83
CA TYR A 161 -9.52 -16.55 4.41
C TYR A 161 -9.21 -17.84 3.65
N ILE A 162 -8.03 -18.43 3.83
CA ILE A 162 -7.63 -19.69 3.18
C ILE A 162 -8.57 -20.83 3.60
N ASP A 163 -8.84 -20.95 4.90
CA ASP A 163 -9.73 -21.98 5.44
C ASP A 163 -11.15 -21.86 4.88
N LEU A 164 -11.68 -20.65 4.80
CA LEU A 164 -13.00 -20.38 4.22
C LEU A 164 -13.07 -20.73 2.74
N LYS A 165 -12.06 -20.30 1.97
CA LYS A 165 -11.96 -20.58 0.54
C LYS A 165 -11.89 -22.08 0.29
N ASN A 166 -11.10 -22.81 1.07
CA ASN A 166 -10.97 -24.26 0.98
C ASN A 166 -12.27 -24.99 1.36
N LYS A 167 -12.96 -24.54 2.42
CA LYS A 167 -14.20 -25.17 2.90
C LYS A 167 -15.41 -24.88 2.02
N ASN A 168 -15.42 -23.77 1.27
CA ASN A 168 -16.57 -23.34 0.48
C ASN A 168 -16.31 -23.40 -1.03
N ASN A 169 -15.57 -24.41 -1.49
CA ASN A 169 -15.30 -24.68 -2.92
C ASN A 169 -14.77 -23.46 -3.69
N GLY A 170 -13.88 -22.69 -3.05
CA GLY A 170 -13.29 -21.48 -3.62
C GLY A 170 -14.16 -20.22 -3.54
N LYS A 171 -15.40 -20.32 -3.05
CA LYS A 171 -16.34 -19.19 -2.94
C LYS A 171 -16.27 -18.54 -1.57
N LEU A 172 -16.26 -17.21 -1.51
CA LEU A 172 -16.28 -16.48 -0.25
C LEU A 172 -17.73 -16.12 0.13
N PRO A 173 -18.11 -16.20 1.43
CA PRO A 173 -19.38 -15.66 1.91
C PRO A 173 -19.47 -14.13 1.76
N ASP A 174 -20.70 -13.63 1.66
CA ASP A 174 -20.98 -12.18 1.61
C ASP A 174 -20.36 -11.46 2.82
N GLY A 175 -19.68 -10.33 2.56
CA GLY A 175 -19.00 -9.52 3.57
C GLY A 175 -17.50 -9.84 3.76
N ILE A 176 -16.98 -10.90 3.13
CA ILE A 176 -15.55 -11.23 3.15
C ILE A 176 -14.93 -10.85 1.80
N THR A 177 -14.01 -9.90 1.85
CA THR A 177 -13.23 -9.44 0.68
C THR A 177 -11.89 -10.17 0.61
N GLU A 178 -11.30 -10.27 -0.58
CA GLU A 178 -9.92 -10.77 -0.71
C GLU A 178 -8.94 -9.92 0.11
N PHE A 179 -7.96 -10.61 0.69
CA PHE A 179 -6.91 -10.04 1.53
C PHE A 179 -5.75 -9.54 0.67
#